data_AF-A0A653QGD8-F1
#
_entry.id   AF-A0A653QGD8-F1
#
_cell.length_a   1.000
_cell.length_b   1.000
_cell.length_c   1.000
_cell.angle_alpha   90.00
_cell.angle_beta   90.00
_cell.angle_gamma   90.00
#
_symmetry.space_group_name_H-M   'P 1'
#
loop_
_entity.id
_entity.type
_entity.pdbx_description
1 polymer ?
#
loop_
_entity_poly.entity_id
_entity_poly.type
_entity_poly.pdbx_seq_one_letter_code
_entity_poly.pdbx_strand_id
1 'polypeptide(L)'
;MSTIISRCLTSAGSAIRRFLLVVCRVLWNAEVPLIITIGLAIAAAVLSPHITEKYERQRMSSEYVLGNLRELNSLVADVYVEVSSINYAVADGKSAPKESIDNARKVLAKLNWKIIETAAMLPREQRAVLHTFQTDVSNVSNSLDQNLDLAGCRNLLNSVDAMGLSGALSIQTIGRHVDLTSPPKSDAAA
;
A
#
# COMPACT_ATOMS: atom_id res chain seq x y z
N MET A 1 -36.65 -28.61 2.46
CA MET A 1 -35.98 -27.93 1.32
C MET A 1 -36.80 -26.83 0.64
N SER A 2 -38.02 -26.49 1.09
CA SER A 2 -38.85 -25.42 0.46
C SER A 2 -38.55 -24.00 0.99
N THR A 3 -37.92 -23.88 2.16
CA THR A 3 -37.81 -22.61 2.90
C THR A 3 -36.56 -21.78 2.59
N ILE A 4 -35.49 -22.36 2.04
CA ILE A 4 -34.24 -21.64 1.75
C ILE A 4 -34.32 -20.85 0.44
N ILE A 5 -34.92 -21.46 -0.60
CA ILE A 5 -35.11 -20.82 -1.92
C ILE A 5 -36.02 -19.58 -1.80
N SER A 6 -37.05 -19.64 -0.95
CA SER A 6 -37.96 -18.52 -0.73
C SER A 6 -37.27 -17.29 -0.12
N ARG A 7 -36.26 -17.49 0.73
CA ARG A 7 -35.52 -16.40 1.38
C ARG A 7 -34.45 -15.75 0.50
N CYS A 8 -33.92 -16.45 -0.50
CA CYS A 8 -33.02 -15.83 -1.50
C CYS A 8 -33.78 -14.98 -2.52
N LEU A 9 -35.05 -15.30 -2.83
CA LEU A 9 -35.84 -14.59 -3.84
C LEU A 9 -36.45 -13.26 -3.36
N THR A 10 -36.47 -12.97 -2.06
CA THR A 10 -37.04 -11.72 -1.51
C THR A 10 -36.05 -10.55 -1.44
N SER A 11 -34.75 -10.80 -1.60
CA SER A 11 -33.69 -9.76 -1.50
C SER A 11 -33.18 -9.26 -2.88
N ALA A 12 -33.50 -9.96 -3.96
CA ALA A 12 -32.99 -9.63 -5.30
C ALA A 12 -33.98 -8.75 -6.09
N GLY A 13 -33.49 -7.64 -6.66
CA GLY A 13 -34.26 -6.73 -7.51
C GLY A 13 -35.00 -7.46 -8.64
N SER A 14 -36.14 -6.90 -9.09
CA SER A 14 -37.12 -7.56 -9.96
C SER A 14 -36.57 -8.22 -11.23
N ALA A 15 -35.45 -7.73 -11.77
CA ALA A 15 -34.75 -8.31 -12.91
C ALA A 15 -34.00 -9.62 -12.58
N ILE A 16 -33.29 -9.64 -11.45
CA ILE A 16 -32.55 -10.81 -10.97
C ILE A 16 -33.51 -11.94 -10.59
N ARG A 17 -34.68 -11.59 -10.04
CA ARG A 17 -35.73 -12.56 -9.70
C ARG A 17 -36.31 -13.26 -10.93
N ARG A 18 -36.52 -12.53 -12.03
CA ARG A 18 -36.97 -13.10 -13.31
C ARG A 18 -35.89 -13.98 -13.94
N PHE A 19 -34.63 -13.53 -13.88
CA PHE A 19 -33.49 -14.31 -14.37
C PHE A 19 -33.32 -15.63 -13.60
N LEU A 20 -33.35 -15.58 -12.26
CA LEU A 20 -33.29 -16.77 -11.41
C LEU A 20 -34.44 -17.74 -11.66
N LEU A 21 -35.66 -17.25 -11.85
CA LEU A 21 -36.82 -18.10 -12.15
C LEU A 21 -36.70 -18.78 -13.53
N VAL A 22 -36.17 -18.08 -14.53
CA VAL A 22 -35.90 -18.66 -15.86
C VAL A 22 -34.79 -19.71 -15.76
N VAL A 23 -33.70 -19.43 -15.05
CA VAL A 23 -32.59 -20.36 -14.82
C VAL A 23 -33.05 -21.60 -14.05
N CYS A 24 -33.84 -21.44 -12.99
CA CYS A 24 -34.42 -22.57 -12.25
C CYS A 24 -35.39 -23.41 -13.10
N ARG A 25 -36.18 -22.78 -13.98
CA ARG A 25 -37.10 -23.49 -14.88
C ARG A 25 -36.35 -24.28 -15.95
N VAL A 26 -35.22 -23.76 -16.42
CA VAL A 26 -34.32 -24.44 -17.36
C VAL A 26 -33.55 -25.59 -16.69
N LEU A 27 -33.14 -25.43 -15.42
CA LEU A 27 -32.48 -26.47 -14.62
C LEU A 27 -33.39 -27.65 -14.24
N TRP A 28 -34.72 -27.48 -14.26
CA TRP A 28 -35.68 -28.55 -13.92
C TRP A 28 -35.90 -29.56 -15.06
N ASN A 29 -35.44 -29.25 -16.29
CA ASN A 29 -35.49 -30.21 -17.40
C ASN A 29 -34.34 -31.22 -17.28
N ALA A 30 -34.69 -32.50 -17.16
CA ALA A 30 -33.77 -33.60 -16.87
C ALA A 30 -32.63 -33.82 -17.89
N GLU A 31 -32.72 -33.24 -19.10
CA GLU A 31 -31.67 -33.30 -20.14
C GLU A 31 -30.67 -32.13 -20.10
N VAL A 32 -30.93 -31.12 -19.28
CA VAL A 32 -30.09 -29.91 -19.16
C VAL A 32 -28.92 -30.01 -18.15
N PRO A 33 -28.85 -30.93 -17.16
CA PRO A 33 -27.81 -30.87 -16.14
C PRO A 33 -26.40 -31.14 -16.70
N LEU A 34 -26.26 -31.95 -17.76
CA LEU A 34 -24.96 -32.28 -18.34
C LEU A 34 -24.38 -31.11 -19.16
N ILE A 35 -25.21 -30.45 -19.97
CA ILE A 35 -24.77 -29.33 -20.82
C ILE A 35 -24.41 -28.11 -19.96
N ILE A 36 -25.19 -27.82 -18.91
CA ILE A 36 -24.87 -26.73 -17.98
C ILE A 36 -23.62 -27.06 -17.18
N THR A 37 -23.43 -28.29 -16.68
CA THR A 37 -22.22 -28.65 -15.93
C THR A 37 -20.97 -28.65 -16.80
N ILE A 38 -21.05 -29.15 -18.04
CA ILE A 38 -19.95 -29.04 -19.01
C ILE A 38 -19.68 -27.58 -19.36
N GLY A 39 -20.72 -26.78 -19.59
CA GLY A 39 -20.58 -25.35 -19.84
C GLY A 39 -19.96 -24.58 -18.66
N LEU A 40 -20.34 -24.92 -17.43
CA LEU A 40 -19.77 -24.35 -16.20
C LEU A 40 -18.31 -24.81 -16.01
N ALA A 41 -17.99 -26.06 -16.35
CA ALA A 41 -16.64 -26.61 -16.27
C ALA A 41 -15.71 -25.98 -17.32
N ILE A 42 -16.19 -25.77 -18.55
CA ILE A 42 -15.45 -25.06 -19.61
C ILE A 42 -15.28 -23.59 -19.22
N ALA A 43 -16.36 -22.93 -18.75
CA ALA A 43 -16.28 -21.56 -18.25
C ALA A 43 -15.30 -21.45 -17.09
N ALA A 44 -15.33 -22.37 -16.12
CA ALA A 44 -14.37 -22.42 -15.02
C ALA A 44 -12.95 -22.68 -15.52
N ALA A 45 -12.73 -23.60 -16.47
CA ALA A 45 -11.41 -23.90 -17.02
C ALA A 45 -10.81 -22.71 -17.81
N VAL A 46 -11.65 -21.88 -18.45
CA VAL A 46 -11.20 -20.69 -19.19
C VAL A 46 -11.08 -19.46 -18.28
N LEU A 47 -12.00 -19.26 -17.34
CA LEU A 47 -11.94 -18.14 -16.39
C LEU A 47 -10.92 -18.35 -15.28
N SER A 48 -10.69 -19.59 -14.84
CA SER A 48 -9.74 -19.92 -13.76
C SER A 48 -8.32 -19.40 -14.01
N PRO A 49 -7.66 -19.62 -15.16
CA PRO A 49 -6.32 -19.08 -15.39
C PRO A 49 -6.31 -17.54 -15.40
N HIS A 50 -7.34 -16.88 -15.94
CA HIS A 50 -7.43 -15.42 -15.94
C HIS A 50 -7.70 -14.83 -14.56
N ILE A 51 -8.46 -15.52 -13.72
CA ILE A 51 -8.72 -15.14 -12.34
C ILE A 51 -7.44 -15.32 -11.51
N THR A 52 -6.78 -16.47 -11.63
CA THR A 52 -5.51 -16.77 -10.95
C THR A 52 -4.40 -15.81 -11.34
N GLU A 53 -4.22 -15.52 -12.64
CA GLU A 53 -3.20 -14.58 -13.12
C GLU A 53 -3.45 -13.14 -12.59
N LYS A 54 -4.72 -12.71 -12.54
CA LYS A 54 -5.06 -11.41 -11.93
C LYS A 54 -4.74 -11.38 -10.45
N TYR A 55 -5.04 -12.45 -9.71
CA TYR A 55 -4.74 -12.53 -8.28
C TYR A 55 -3.24 -12.60 -7.99
N GLU A 56 -2.47 -13.35 -8.77
CA GLU A 56 -1.01 -13.41 -8.61
C GLU A 56 -0.35 -12.06 -8.89
N ARG A 57 -0.78 -11.35 -9.94
CA ARG A 57 -0.31 -9.98 -10.22
C ARG A 57 -0.66 -9.01 -9.10
N GLN A 58 -1.88 -9.09 -8.55
CA GLN A 58 -2.28 -8.26 -7.42
C GLN A 58 -1.46 -8.57 -6.17
N ARG A 59 -1.24 -9.85 -5.86
CA ARG A 59 -0.43 -10.28 -4.72
C ARG A 59 1.01 -9.81 -4.83
N MET A 60 1.65 -10.01 -5.97
CA MET A 60 3.03 -9.54 -6.21
C MET A 60 3.14 -8.02 -6.08
N SER A 61 2.18 -7.29 -6.63
CA SER A 61 2.15 -5.82 -6.51
C SER A 61 2.00 -5.38 -5.05
N SER A 62 1.09 -5.99 -4.29
CA SER A 62 0.86 -5.65 -2.88
C SER A 62 2.07 -5.98 -2.01
N GLU A 63 2.68 -7.15 -2.19
CA GLU A 63 3.87 -7.56 -1.45
C GLU A 63 5.05 -6.63 -1.71
N TYR A 64 5.25 -6.22 -2.97
CA TYR A 64 6.28 -5.28 -3.34
C TYR A 64 6.04 -3.88 -2.74
N VAL A 65 4.79 -3.38 -2.79
CA VAL A 65 4.44 -2.09 -2.17
C VAL A 65 4.67 -2.14 -0.65
N LEU A 66 4.25 -3.20 0.03
CA LEU A 66 4.48 -3.36 1.47
C LEU A 66 5.98 -3.45 1.80
N GLY A 67 6.77 -4.13 0.96
CA GLY A 67 8.23 -4.14 1.06
C GLY A 67 8.82 -2.74 1.00
N ASN A 68 8.40 -1.96 0.00
CA ASN A 68 8.83 -0.57 -0.16
C ASN A 68 8.40 0.32 1.02
N LEU A 69 7.19 0.15 1.55
CA LEU A 69 6.73 0.91 2.73
C LEU A 69 7.55 0.62 3.98
N ARG A 70 7.97 -0.65 4.18
CA ARG A 70 8.86 -1.03 5.29
C ARG A 70 10.25 -0.41 5.11
N GLU A 71 10.77 -0.41 3.89
CA GLU A 71 12.04 0.21 3.57
C GLU A 71 11.99 1.73 3.78
N LEU A 72 10.90 2.40 3.36
CA LEU A 72 10.68 3.82 3.65
C LEU A 72 10.71 4.11 5.15
N ASN A 73 10.04 3.28 5.97
CA ASN A 73 10.06 3.44 7.42
C ASN A 73 11.46 3.31 8.02
N SER A 74 12.25 2.35 7.52
CA SER A 74 13.64 2.18 7.93
C SER A 74 14.49 3.40 7.58
N LEU A 75 14.35 3.90 6.34
CA LEU A 75 15.11 5.07 5.87
C LEU A 75 14.75 6.34 6.65
N VAL A 76 13.48 6.52 7.05
CA VAL A 76 13.08 7.63 7.93
C VAL A 76 13.79 7.54 9.29
N ALA A 77 13.87 6.34 9.87
CA ALA A 77 14.58 6.13 11.12
C ALA A 77 16.09 6.41 10.98
N ASP A 78 16.70 5.99 9.86
CA ASP A 78 18.11 6.26 9.58
C ASP A 78 18.39 7.77 9.47
N VAL A 79 17.52 8.54 8.79
CA VAL A 79 17.63 10.01 8.75
C VAL A 79 17.55 10.60 10.16
N TYR A 80 16.62 10.12 11.00
CA TYR A 80 16.47 10.60 12.37
C TYR A 80 17.74 10.37 13.20
N VAL A 81 18.37 9.19 13.07
CA VAL A 81 19.62 8.87 13.76
C VAL A 81 20.75 9.80 13.32
N GLU A 82 20.92 10.02 12.02
CA GLU A 82 21.99 10.89 11.50
C GLU A 82 21.77 12.37 11.89
N VAL A 83 20.54 12.87 11.82
CA VAL A 83 20.24 14.25 12.24
C VAL A 83 20.39 14.44 13.75
N SER A 84 20.01 13.42 14.53
CA SER A 84 20.22 13.45 15.99
C SER A 84 21.70 13.52 16.34
N SER A 85 22.55 12.76 15.64
CA SER A 85 24.01 12.78 15.87
C SER A 85 24.62 14.16 15.56
N ILE A 86 24.18 14.81 14.47
CA ILE A 86 24.54 16.20 14.14
C ILE A 86 24.11 17.15 15.27
N ASN A 87 22.86 17.05 15.72
CA ASN A 87 22.34 17.93 16.76
C ASN A 87 23.09 17.77 18.09
N TYR A 88 23.40 16.54 18.51
CA TYR A 88 24.17 16.30 19.74
C TYR A 88 25.58 16.90 19.67
N ALA A 89 26.27 16.76 18.54
CA ALA A 89 27.59 17.37 18.37
C ALA A 89 27.54 18.91 18.45
N VAL A 90 26.53 19.53 17.84
CA VAL A 90 26.36 20.99 17.88
C VAL A 90 25.93 21.46 19.28
N ALA A 91 25.10 20.70 19.99
CA ALA A 91 24.72 20.97 21.37
C ALA A 91 25.91 20.91 22.34
N ASP A 92 26.87 20.02 22.08
CA ASP A 92 28.16 19.95 22.78
C ASP A 92 29.11 21.13 22.46
N GLY A 93 28.69 22.06 21.59
CA GLY A 93 29.52 23.18 21.12
C GLY A 93 30.56 22.78 20.08
N LYS A 94 30.47 21.58 19.49
CA LYS A 94 31.36 21.13 18.41
C LYS A 94 30.76 21.49 17.05
N SER A 95 31.58 21.53 16.01
CA SER A 95 31.07 21.64 14.65
C SER A 95 30.31 20.37 14.25
N ALA A 96 29.26 20.53 13.45
CA ALA A 96 28.52 19.42 12.84
C ALA A 96 29.48 18.44 12.13
N PRO A 97 29.45 17.12 12.46
CA PRO A 97 30.33 16.14 11.85
C PRO A 97 30.05 16.02 10.36
N LYS A 98 31.05 16.28 9.53
CA LYS A 98 30.90 16.22 8.06
C LYS A 98 30.44 14.84 7.58
N GLU A 99 30.92 13.77 8.22
CA GLU A 99 30.53 12.40 7.90
C GLU A 99 29.02 12.16 8.12
N SER A 100 28.47 12.62 9.24
CA SER A 100 27.03 12.51 9.53
C SER A 100 26.17 13.32 8.56
N ILE A 101 26.64 14.51 8.15
CA ILE A 101 25.95 15.31 7.11
C ILE A 101 25.95 14.56 5.78
N ASP A 102 27.09 14.04 5.35
CA ASP A 102 27.22 13.31 4.09
C ASP A 102 26.40 12.01 4.10
N ASN A 103 26.32 11.32 5.24
CA ASN A 103 25.47 10.14 5.42
C ASN A 103 23.98 10.52 5.41
N ALA A 104 23.56 11.55 6.14
CA ALA A 104 22.19 12.05 6.12
C ALA A 104 21.75 12.38 4.68
N ARG A 105 22.60 13.05 3.89
CA ARG A 105 22.33 13.32 2.46
C ARG A 105 22.13 12.06 1.64
N LYS A 106 23.00 11.05 1.81
CA LYS A 106 22.86 9.77 1.11
C LYS A 106 21.57 9.05 1.47
N VAL A 107 21.19 9.06 2.74
CA VAL A 107 19.94 8.42 3.20
C VAL A 107 18.72 9.19 2.67
N LEU A 108 18.72 10.53 2.71
CA LEU A 108 17.67 11.37 2.14
C LEU A 108 17.50 11.14 0.63
N ALA A 109 18.60 11.01 -0.12
CA ALA A 109 18.56 10.70 -1.54
C ALA A 109 17.93 9.32 -1.81
N LYS A 110 18.31 8.29 -1.03
CA LYS A 110 17.70 6.95 -1.09
C LYS A 110 16.22 6.99 -0.74
N LEU A 111 15.84 7.75 0.30
CA LEU A 111 14.46 7.92 0.73
C LEU A 111 13.62 8.55 -0.38
N ASN A 112 14.10 9.64 -0.99
CA ASN A 112 13.41 10.31 -2.10
C ASN A 112 13.24 9.37 -3.31
N TRP A 113 14.28 8.60 -3.66
CA TRP A 113 14.18 7.60 -4.72
C TRP A 113 13.11 6.54 -4.41
N LYS A 114 13.11 6.03 -3.17
CA LYS A 114 12.14 5.02 -2.73
C LYS A 114 10.70 5.56 -2.72
N ILE A 115 10.50 6.85 -2.40
CA ILE A 115 9.19 7.51 -2.50
C ILE A 115 8.71 7.53 -3.95
N ILE A 116 9.57 7.89 -4.89
CA ILE A 116 9.25 7.92 -6.34
C ILE A 116 8.91 6.51 -6.84
N GLU A 117 9.73 5.53 -6.47
CA GLU A 117 9.51 4.12 -6.81
C GLU A 117 8.16 3.62 -6.30
N THR A 118 7.84 3.92 -5.04
CA THR A 118 6.54 3.57 -4.44
C THR A 118 5.40 4.28 -5.15
N ALA A 119 5.53 5.58 -5.44
CA ALA A 119 4.50 6.37 -6.11
C ALA A 119 4.17 5.87 -7.53
N ALA A 120 5.17 5.33 -8.25
CA ALA A 120 4.97 4.74 -9.58
C ALA A 120 4.01 3.53 -9.54
N MET A 121 3.98 2.80 -8.43
CA MET A 121 3.18 1.59 -8.24
C MET A 121 1.79 1.86 -7.66
N LEU A 122 1.55 3.06 -7.16
CA LEU A 122 0.29 3.43 -6.55
C LEU A 122 -0.69 4.10 -7.53
N PRO A 123 -2.00 3.91 -7.33
CA PRO A 123 -3.02 4.67 -8.03
C PRO A 123 -2.94 6.16 -7.67
N ARG A 124 -3.41 7.03 -8.58
CA ARG A 124 -3.27 8.50 -8.49
C ARG A 124 -3.73 9.09 -7.16
N GLU A 125 -4.80 8.56 -6.58
CA GLU A 125 -5.37 9.03 -5.31
C GLU A 125 -4.39 8.91 -4.13
N GLN A 126 -3.59 7.84 -4.10
CA GLN A 126 -2.62 7.58 -3.04
C GLN A 126 -1.29 8.30 -3.27
N ARG A 127 -1.02 8.79 -4.49
CA ARG A 127 0.20 9.57 -4.81
C ARG A 127 0.20 10.93 -4.13
N ALA A 128 -0.97 11.51 -3.87
CA ALA A 128 -1.07 12.81 -3.20
C ALA A 128 -0.46 12.76 -1.78
N VAL A 129 -0.63 11.65 -1.07
CA VAL A 129 -0.10 11.47 0.28
C VAL A 129 1.43 11.35 0.24
N LEU A 130 1.98 10.61 -0.74
CA LEU A 130 3.43 10.53 -0.96
C LEU A 130 4.05 11.86 -1.40
N HIS A 131 3.30 12.72 -2.12
CA HIS A 131 3.80 14.04 -2.51
C HIS A 131 4.01 14.96 -1.30
N THR A 132 3.10 14.93 -0.33
CA THR A 132 3.29 15.65 0.95
C THR A 132 4.54 15.16 1.66
N PHE A 133 4.69 13.84 1.78
CA PHE A 133 5.88 13.25 2.38
C PHE A 133 7.17 13.63 1.64
N GLN A 134 7.16 13.63 0.30
CA GLN A 134 8.28 14.08 -0.52
C GLN A 134 8.65 15.54 -0.30
N THR A 135 7.66 16.39 -0.06
CA THR A 135 7.86 17.81 0.26
C THR A 135 8.58 17.95 1.61
N ASP A 136 8.18 17.17 2.61
CA ASP A 136 8.83 17.18 3.92
C ASP A 136 10.28 16.66 3.85
N VAL A 137 10.54 15.61 3.08
CA VAL A 137 11.91 15.13 2.80
C VAL A 137 12.76 16.24 2.14
N SER A 138 12.18 16.99 1.22
CA SER A 138 12.87 18.12 0.57
C SER A 138 13.16 19.25 1.55
N ASN A 139 12.25 19.53 2.49
CA ASN A 139 12.46 20.51 3.55
C ASN A 139 13.60 20.12 4.50
N VAL A 140 13.72 18.83 4.84
CA VAL A 140 14.86 18.31 5.62
C VAL A 140 16.16 18.48 4.83
N SER A 141 16.19 18.13 3.55
CA SER A 141 17.37 18.32 2.70
C SER A 141 17.79 19.78 2.64
N ASN A 142 16.84 20.69 2.43
CA ASN A 142 17.11 22.13 2.38
C ASN A 142 17.62 22.66 3.73
N SER A 143 17.07 22.18 4.84
CA SER A 143 17.54 22.54 6.19
C SER A 143 18.94 22.03 6.48
N LEU A 144 19.30 20.86 5.95
CA LEU A 144 20.63 20.28 6.09
C LEU A 144 21.72 21.05 5.33
N ASP A 145 21.34 21.74 4.24
CA ASP A 145 22.23 22.57 3.44
C ASP A 145 22.41 24.00 3.97
N GLN A 146 21.66 24.36 5.03
CA GLN A 146 21.80 25.64 5.72
C GLN A 146 22.92 25.61 6.79
N ASN A 147 23.16 26.76 7.43
CA ASN A 147 24.09 26.82 8.56
C ASN A 147 23.57 25.99 9.74
N LEU A 148 24.32 24.96 10.12
CA LEU A 148 24.01 24.05 11.23
C LEU A 148 24.54 24.60 12.56
N ASP A 149 24.11 25.81 12.92
CA ASP A 149 24.25 26.32 14.29
C ASP A 149 23.13 25.76 15.20
N LEU A 150 23.09 26.16 16.48
CA LEU A 150 22.06 25.68 17.42
C LEU A 150 20.63 25.94 16.93
N ALA A 151 20.39 27.06 16.25
CA ALA A 151 19.07 27.40 15.72
C ALA A 151 18.77 26.58 14.45
N GLY A 152 19.74 26.42 13.55
CA GLY A 152 19.66 25.59 12.36
C GLY A 152 19.39 24.12 12.70
N CYS A 153 20.10 23.56 13.67
CA CYS A 153 19.89 22.19 14.14
C CYS A 153 18.49 21.98 14.73
N ARG A 154 17.95 22.97 15.45
CA ARG A 154 16.57 22.91 15.96
C ARG A 154 15.54 22.93 14.81
N ASN A 155 15.76 23.75 13.79
CA ASN A 155 14.90 23.78 12.60
C ASN A 155 14.99 22.46 11.81
N LEU A 156 16.19 21.89 11.71
CA LEU A 156 16.43 20.61 11.07
C LEU A 156 15.69 19.48 11.81
N LEU A 157 15.79 19.42 13.14
CA LEU A 157 15.04 18.45 13.95
C LEU A 157 13.53 18.59 13.79
N ASN A 158 13.00 19.82 13.86
CA ASN A 158 11.56 20.06 13.65
C ASN A 158 11.12 19.58 12.25
N SER A 159 11.97 19.76 11.23
CA SER A 159 11.70 19.28 9.87
C SER A 159 11.70 17.76 9.78
N VAL A 160 12.62 17.09 10.49
CA VAL A 160 12.68 15.63 10.57
C VAL A 160 11.48 15.07 11.32
N ASP A 161 11.02 15.72 12.40
CA ASP A 161 9.82 15.30 13.13
C ASP A 161 8.57 15.41 12.24
N ALA A 162 8.42 16.52 11.51
CA ALA A 162 7.34 16.70 10.55
C ALA A 162 7.38 15.63 9.44
N MET A 163 8.57 15.37 8.88
CA MET A 163 8.79 14.31 7.91
C MET A 163 8.45 12.93 8.47
N GLY A 164 8.81 12.63 9.72
CA GLY A 164 8.52 11.36 10.38
C GLY A 164 7.02 11.14 10.56
N LEU A 165 6.28 12.16 11.00
CA LEU A 165 4.82 12.11 11.14
C LEU A 165 4.11 11.92 9.79
N SER A 166 4.53 12.69 8.78
CA SER A 166 4.03 12.60 7.40
C SER A 166 4.32 11.24 6.77
N GLY A 167 5.51 10.70 6.98
CA GLY A 167 5.91 9.37 6.55
C GLY A 167 5.07 8.27 7.20
N ALA A 168 4.88 8.33 8.53
CA ALA A 168 4.04 7.37 9.24
C ALA A 168 2.58 7.39 8.74
N LEU A 169 2.01 8.57 8.52
CA LEU A 169 0.66 8.72 7.98
C LEU A 169 0.55 8.19 6.56
N SER A 170 1.56 8.45 5.71
CA SER A 170 1.64 7.93 4.35
C SER A 170 1.68 6.41 4.34
N ILE A 171 2.58 5.82 5.13
CA ILE A 171 2.74 4.37 5.27
C ILE A 171 1.45 3.73 5.79
N GLN A 172 0.80 4.32 6.80
CA GLN A 172 -0.45 3.78 7.35
C GLN A 172 -1.59 3.85 6.33
N THR A 173 -1.71 4.96 5.59
CA THR A 173 -2.78 5.16 4.62
C THR A 173 -2.65 4.20 3.44
N ILE A 174 -1.44 4.08 2.89
CA ILE A 174 -1.15 3.17 1.77
C ILE A 174 -1.24 1.72 2.26
N GLY A 175 -0.65 1.40 3.41
CA GLY A 175 -0.68 0.07 4.01
C GLY A 175 -2.10 -0.45 4.21
N ARG A 176 -3.01 0.39 4.76
CA ARG A 176 -4.44 0.02 4.88
C ARG A 176 -5.09 -0.25 3.53
N HIS A 177 -4.81 0.54 2.51
CA HIS A 177 -5.39 0.31 1.18
C HIS A 177 -4.85 -0.95 0.53
N VAL A 178 -3.56 -1.24 0.70
CA VAL A 178 -2.94 -2.46 0.17
C VAL A 178 -3.46 -3.70 0.88
N ASP A 179 -3.58 -3.67 2.22
CA ASP A 179 -4.14 -4.78 3.02
C ASP A 179 -5.62 -5.05 2.70
N LEU A 180 -6.43 -4.02 2.44
CA LEU A 180 -7.84 -4.19 2.04
C LEU A 180 -8.00 -4.79 0.63
N THR A 181 -6.98 -4.66 -0.22
CA THR A 181 -6.96 -5.25 -1.57
C THR A 181 -6.29 -6.62 -1.63
N SER A 182 -5.54 -7.02 -0.60
CA SER A 182 -5.08 -8.40 -0.48
C SER A 182 -6.25 -9.31 -0.13
N PRO A 183 -6.45 -10.45 -0.82
CA PRO A 183 -7.46 -11.41 -0.42
C PRO A 183 -7.20 -11.84 1.02
N PRO A 184 -8.25 -12.13 1.82
CA PRO A 184 -8.05 -12.70 3.15
C PRO A 184 -7.11 -13.89 2.98
N LYS A 185 -6.05 -13.96 3.81
CA LYS A 185 -5.26 -15.18 3.94
C LYS A 185 -6.29 -16.30 4.09
N SER A 186 -6.34 -17.21 3.12
CA SER A 186 -7.12 -18.42 3.29
C SER A 186 -6.41 -19.20 4.38
N ASP A 187 -6.74 -18.90 5.63
CA ASP A 187 -6.59 -19.82 6.74
C ASP A 187 -7.63 -20.93 6.50
N ALA A 188 -7.38 -21.70 5.44
CA ALA A 188 -8.18 -22.82 5.00
C ALA A 188 -7.21 -23.98 4.76
N ALA A 189 -7.04 -24.73 5.84
CA ALA A 189 -6.85 -26.17 5.89
C ALA A 189 -5.58 -26.75 5.24
N ALA A 190 -4.55 -26.97 6.06
CA ALA A 190 -4.12 -28.31 6.52
C ALA A 190 -2.87 -28.18 7.38
#